data_AF-A0A0Q9R7L9-F1
#
_entry.id   AF-A0A0Q9R7L9-F1
#
_cell.length_a   1.000
_cell.length_b   1.000
_cell.length_c   1.000
_cell.angle_alpha   90.00
_cell.angle_beta   90.00
_cell.angle_gamma   90.00
#
_symmetry.space_group_name_H-M   'P 1'
#
loop_
_entity.id
_entity.type
_entity.pdbx_description
1 polymer ?
#
loop_
_entity_poly.entity_id
_entity_poly.type
_entity_poly.pdbx_seq_one_letter_code
_entity_poly.pdbx_strand_id
1 'polypeptide(L)'
;MSTNVQTENKVPTNKFKAILWGILPLILLVAIITTIAKVGTGIESEPAAPIEVLNVEKITLNDEGIQLKVLNSGPEDVTIAQVTVDDAFWNADFSPSDTLQRFERGTVKIPYPWVQGDPHEIKLITSNGLIFTGEVAAAAATPEPNGKLFWQYALIGFYVGVVPIGLGLMWYPFLRRFSVRGMHAILALTVGLLFFLVIDTFEEGFEMASEAPGLFQGTGLVWFGALLSCLFLIAVDQSNERKLSSSSLEGRRVSNKIATGIGLHNFGEGLAIGSAFAVGEAALGTFLIIGFTLHNITEGVGIAAPLLKDRPNWKTFVTLALIAGGPAIIGTWAGGFIFNDTLAALFFGIGAGAILQVIYVISKMILKESEKRGLSPVSWLNFGGLTAGILIMYVTALMVKF
;
A
#
# COMPACT_ATOMS: atom_id res chain seq x y z
N MET A 1 61.41 -21.27 -20.94
CA MET A 1 60.10 -21.11 -20.28
C MET A 1 59.22 -20.27 -21.20
N SER A 2 58.45 -20.94 -22.06
CA SER A 2 57.49 -20.33 -22.98
C SER A 2 56.13 -20.21 -22.28
N THR A 3 55.64 -18.98 -22.18
CA THR A 3 54.33 -18.63 -21.64
C THR A 3 53.24 -19.02 -22.63
N ASN A 4 52.47 -20.07 -22.29
CA ASN A 4 51.25 -20.44 -23.01
C ASN A 4 50.15 -19.43 -22.69
N VAL A 5 49.85 -18.56 -23.64
CA VAL A 5 48.64 -17.73 -23.64
C VAL A 5 47.47 -18.67 -23.97
N GLN A 6 46.63 -18.98 -22.98
CA GLN A 6 45.35 -19.62 -23.24
C GLN A 6 44.45 -18.62 -23.96
N THR A 7 44.28 -18.80 -25.26
CA THR A 7 43.21 -18.15 -26.03
C THR A 7 41.88 -18.75 -25.58
N GLU A 8 41.07 -17.97 -24.87
CA GLU A 8 39.65 -18.28 -24.64
C GLU A 8 38.95 -18.42 -25.99
N ASN A 9 38.63 -19.66 -26.36
CA ASN A 9 37.73 -19.95 -27.47
C ASN A 9 36.34 -19.44 -27.11
N LYS A 10 35.98 -18.23 -27.56
CA LYS A 10 34.58 -17.81 -27.64
C LYS A 10 33.88 -18.68 -28.69
N VAL A 11 33.24 -19.75 -28.23
CA VAL A 11 32.33 -20.57 -29.05
C VAL A 11 31.31 -19.61 -29.66
N PRO A 12 31.13 -19.55 -31.00
CA PRO A 12 30.11 -18.73 -31.61
C PRO A 12 28.76 -19.36 -31.26
N THR A 13 28.15 -18.92 -30.17
CA THR A 13 26.77 -19.28 -29.83
C THR A 13 25.89 -18.73 -30.93
N ASN A 14 25.43 -19.62 -31.80
CA ASN A 14 24.57 -19.29 -32.93
C ASN A 14 23.29 -18.67 -32.36
N LYS A 15 23.20 -17.33 -32.36
CA LYS A 15 22.14 -16.56 -31.68
C LYS A 15 20.74 -17.05 -32.08
N PHE A 16 20.60 -17.51 -33.31
CA PHE A 16 19.37 -18.13 -33.81
C PHE A 16 19.00 -19.43 -33.07
N LYS A 17 19.96 -20.33 -32.83
CA LYS A 17 19.72 -21.55 -32.02
C LYS A 17 19.37 -21.19 -30.58
N ALA A 18 20.03 -20.18 -30.00
CA ALA A 18 19.73 -19.74 -28.63
C ALA A 18 18.32 -19.15 -28.50
N ILE A 19 17.89 -18.33 -29.46
CA ILE A 19 16.52 -17.78 -29.51
C ILE A 19 15.50 -18.91 -29.74
N LEU A 20 15.80 -19.85 -30.64
CA LEU A 20 14.93 -21.01 -30.90
C LEU A 20 14.72 -21.86 -29.64
N TRP A 21 15.80 -22.16 -28.91
CA TRP A 21 15.73 -22.90 -27.63
C TRP A 21 15.06 -22.10 -26.52
N GLY A 22 15.06 -20.76 -26.57
CA GLY A 22 14.32 -19.91 -25.65
C GLY A 22 12.81 -19.84 -25.94
N ILE A 23 12.43 -19.89 -27.23
CA ILE A 23 11.03 -19.82 -27.66
C ILE A 23 10.34 -21.19 -27.64
N LEU A 24 11.08 -22.27 -27.88
CA LEU A 24 10.53 -23.63 -27.94
C LEU A 24 9.73 -24.02 -26.67
N PRO A 25 10.19 -23.77 -25.43
CA PRO A 25 9.39 -24.04 -24.23
C PRO A 25 8.07 -23.26 -24.18
N LEU A 26 8.05 -22.00 -24.64
CA LEU A 26 6.82 -21.19 -24.70
C LEU A 26 5.83 -21.76 -25.73
N ILE A 27 6.31 -22.18 -26.90
CA ILE A 27 5.47 -22.83 -27.91
C ILE A 27 4.91 -24.14 -27.38
N LEU A 28 5.74 -24.97 -26.74
CA LEU A 28 5.31 -26.23 -26.14
C LEU A 28 4.30 -26.00 -25.00
N LEU A 29 4.50 -24.97 -24.17
CA LEU A 29 3.56 -24.58 -23.13
C LEU A 29 2.21 -24.19 -23.73
N VAL A 30 2.19 -23.32 -24.75
CA VAL A 30 0.96 -22.93 -25.45
C VAL A 30 0.29 -24.16 -26.06
N ALA A 31 1.05 -25.05 -26.70
CA ALA A 31 0.53 -26.28 -27.28
C ALA A 31 -0.12 -27.20 -26.22
N ILE A 32 0.53 -27.37 -25.06
CA ILE A 32 -0.01 -28.15 -23.94
C ILE A 32 -1.28 -27.50 -23.39
N ILE A 33 -1.27 -26.19 -23.10
CA ILE A 33 -2.44 -25.46 -22.60
C ILE A 33 -3.61 -25.58 -23.58
N THR A 34 -3.35 -25.40 -24.88
CA THR A 34 -4.39 -25.50 -25.91
C THR A 34 -4.92 -26.94 -26.04
N THR A 35 -4.05 -27.94 -25.88
CA THR A 35 -4.45 -29.36 -25.89
C THR A 35 -5.34 -29.67 -24.70
N ILE A 36 -4.94 -29.25 -23.49
CA ILE A 36 -5.75 -29.43 -22.27
C ILE A 36 -7.09 -28.68 -22.38
N ALA A 37 -7.09 -27.45 -22.90
CA ALA A 37 -8.31 -26.66 -23.05
C ALA A 37 -9.30 -27.26 -24.05
N LYS A 38 -8.82 -27.97 -25.09
CA LYS A 38 -9.67 -28.59 -26.12
C LYS A 38 -10.06 -30.03 -25.82
N VAL A 39 -9.13 -30.82 -25.28
CA VAL A 39 -9.29 -32.27 -25.04
C VAL A 39 -9.73 -32.54 -23.61
N GLY A 40 -9.66 -31.54 -22.72
CA GLY A 40 -9.85 -31.72 -21.29
C GLY A 40 -8.64 -32.37 -20.63
N THR A 41 -8.71 -32.54 -19.32
CA THR A 41 -7.69 -33.23 -18.52
C THR A 41 -7.88 -34.76 -18.51
N GLY A 42 -8.92 -35.27 -19.17
CA GLY A 42 -9.36 -36.66 -19.10
C GLY A 42 -10.09 -37.02 -17.79
N ILE A 43 -10.36 -36.04 -16.93
CA ILE A 43 -11.15 -36.17 -15.71
C ILE A 43 -12.45 -35.39 -15.92
N GLU A 44 -13.55 -36.09 -16.18
CA GLU A 44 -14.89 -35.51 -16.21
C GLU A 44 -15.41 -35.38 -14.79
N SER A 45 -15.18 -34.21 -14.20
CA SER A 45 -15.85 -33.80 -12.96
C SER A 45 -16.60 -32.52 -13.27
N GLU A 46 -17.90 -32.61 -13.50
CA GLU A 46 -18.73 -31.42 -13.45
C GLU A 46 -18.68 -30.87 -12.02
N PRO A 47 -18.45 -29.55 -11.84
CA PRO A 47 -18.45 -28.97 -10.52
C PRO A 47 -19.81 -29.22 -9.86
N ALA A 48 -19.79 -29.63 -8.60
CA ALA A 48 -21.01 -30.02 -7.87
C ALA A 48 -22.01 -28.87 -7.71
N ALA A 49 -21.58 -27.63 -7.93
CA ALA A 49 -22.38 -26.41 -7.91
C ALA A 49 -21.79 -25.39 -8.90
N PRO A 50 -22.62 -24.49 -9.46
CA PRO A 50 -22.15 -23.37 -10.27
C PRO A 50 -21.19 -22.49 -9.49
N ILE A 51 -20.16 -21.99 -10.18
CA ILE A 51 -19.10 -21.16 -9.58
C ILE A 51 -19.44 -19.69 -9.85
N GLU A 52 -20.34 -19.14 -9.05
CA GLU A 52 -20.71 -17.73 -9.10
C GLU A 52 -19.87 -16.95 -8.09
N VAL A 53 -19.35 -15.79 -8.50
CA VAL A 53 -18.67 -14.86 -7.58
C VAL A 53 -19.09 -13.44 -7.93
N LEU A 54 -19.75 -12.79 -6.98
CA LEU A 54 -20.19 -11.41 -7.09
C LEU A 54 -19.50 -10.58 -6.01
N ASN A 55 -18.75 -9.57 -6.41
CA ASN A 55 -18.10 -8.63 -5.48
C ASN A 55 -18.89 -7.32 -5.44
N VAL A 56 -19.16 -6.81 -4.24
CA VAL A 56 -19.70 -5.46 -4.04
C VAL A 56 -18.50 -4.49 -4.05
N GLU A 57 -18.35 -3.69 -5.11
CA GLU A 57 -17.24 -2.74 -5.24
C GLU A 57 -17.49 -1.42 -4.49
N LYS A 58 -18.75 -1.00 -4.34
CA LYS A 58 -19.11 0.24 -3.65
C LYS A 58 -20.56 0.26 -3.23
N ILE A 59 -20.83 0.72 -2.01
CA ILE A 59 -22.17 1.05 -1.52
C ILE A 59 -22.28 2.58 -1.43
N THR A 60 -23.39 3.14 -1.92
CA THR A 60 -23.69 4.57 -1.91
C THR A 60 -25.07 4.77 -1.28
N LEU A 61 -25.14 5.61 -0.26
CA LEU A 61 -26.37 5.94 0.46
C LEU A 61 -26.76 7.37 0.14
N ASN A 62 -27.97 7.57 -0.37
CA ASN A 62 -28.53 8.89 -0.69
C ASN A 62 -30.02 8.94 -0.36
N ASP A 63 -30.66 10.09 -0.61
CA ASP A 63 -32.10 10.27 -0.33
C ASP A 63 -33.01 9.35 -1.16
N GLU A 64 -32.51 8.77 -2.26
CA GLU A 64 -33.24 7.80 -3.09
C GLU A 64 -33.14 6.37 -2.56
N GLY A 65 -32.18 6.08 -1.67
CA GLY A 65 -32.00 4.80 -1.00
C GLY A 65 -30.55 4.30 -1.01
N ILE A 66 -30.38 2.99 -1.20
CA ILE A 66 -29.07 2.31 -1.23
C ILE A 66 -28.75 1.91 -2.67
N GLN A 67 -27.56 2.29 -3.15
CA GLN A 67 -27.05 1.91 -4.46
C GLN A 67 -25.76 1.09 -4.31
N LEU A 68 -25.73 -0.10 -4.89
CA LEU A 68 -24.57 -0.98 -4.92
C LEU A 68 -23.97 -1.02 -6.31
N LYS A 69 -22.65 -0.87 -6.43
CA LYS A 69 -21.88 -1.26 -7.61
C LYS A 69 -21.35 -2.65 -7.39
N VAL A 70 -21.60 -3.53 -8.33
CA VAL A 70 -21.21 -4.94 -8.25
C VAL A 70 -20.40 -5.37 -9.47
N LEU A 71 -19.49 -6.31 -9.29
CA LEU A 71 -18.65 -6.91 -10.32
C LEU A 71 -18.83 -8.43 -10.29
N ASN A 72 -19.20 -9.03 -11.43
CA ASN A 72 -19.10 -10.48 -11.59
C ASN A 72 -17.63 -10.85 -11.82
N SER A 73 -17.01 -11.44 -10.79
CA SER A 73 -15.62 -11.91 -10.86
C SER A 73 -15.51 -13.42 -11.09
N GLY A 74 -16.64 -14.11 -11.17
CA GLY A 74 -16.73 -15.54 -11.40
C GLY A 74 -16.45 -15.95 -12.85
N PRO A 75 -16.25 -17.26 -13.10
CA PRO A 75 -16.14 -17.81 -14.46
C PRO A 75 -17.47 -17.82 -15.23
N GLU A 76 -18.61 -17.85 -14.53
CA GLU A 76 -19.96 -18.00 -15.09
C GLU A 76 -20.78 -16.70 -15.00
N ASP A 77 -21.85 -16.62 -15.77
CA ASP A 77 -22.79 -15.51 -15.72
C ASP A 77 -23.61 -15.59 -14.42
N VAL A 78 -23.82 -14.44 -13.77
CA VAL A 78 -24.54 -14.38 -12.48
C VAL A 78 -25.83 -13.61 -12.67
N THR A 79 -26.96 -14.19 -12.27
CA THR A 79 -28.27 -13.49 -12.27
C THR A 79 -28.73 -13.25 -10.85
N ILE A 80 -28.90 -11.98 -10.49
CA ILE A 80 -29.41 -11.58 -9.17
C ILE A 80 -30.93 -11.70 -9.19
N ALA A 81 -31.48 -12.65 -8.44
CA ALA A 81 -32.91 -12.95 -8.43
C ALA A 81 -33.67 -12.16 -7.35
N GLN A 82 -33.04 -11.95 -6.19
CA GLN A 82 -33.66 -11.25 -5.05
C GLN A 82 -32.63 -10.40 -4.30
N VAL A 83 -33.13 -9.37 -3.63
CA VAL A 83 -32.34 -8.51 -2.76
C VAL A 83 -33.04 -8.40 -1.41
N THR A 84 -32.28 -8.52 -0.33
CA THR A 84 -32.76 -8.20 1.02
C THR A 84 -31.93 -7.09 1.65
N VAL A 85 -32.58 -6.29 2.49
CA VAL A 85 -31.95 -5.32 3.39
C VAL A 85 -32.47 -5.62 4.78
N ASP A 86 -31.57 -5.90 5.72
CA ASP A 86 -31.90 -6.29 7.12
C ASP A 86 -32.92 -7.44 7.18
N ASP A 87 -32.65 -8.50 6.38
CA ASP A 87 -33.49 -9.69 6.21
C ASP A 87 -34.90 -9.45 5.64
N ALA A 88 -35.24 -8.23 5.22
CA ALA A 88 -36.48 -7.92 4.52
C ALA A 88 -36.27 -7.92 3.00
N PHE A 89 -37.17 -8.58 2.25
CA PHE A 89 -37.15 -8.54 0.79
C PHE A 89 -37.54 -7.17 0.24
N TRP A 90 -36.76 -6.66 -0.72
CA TRP A 90 -37.01 -5.39 -1.38
C TRP A 90 -36.95 -5.54 -2.90
N ASN A 91 -37.73 -4.70 -3.59
CA ASN A 91 -37.57 -4.52 -5.03
C ASN A 91 -36.28 -3.73 -5.29
N ALA A 92 -35.57 -4.07 -6.36
CA ALA A 92 -34.38 -3.37 -6.78
C ALA A 92 -34.40 -3.17 -8.30
N ASP A 93 -33.84 -2.04 -8.75
CA ASP A 93 -33.60 -1.77 -10.16
C ASP A 93 -32.16 -2.14 -10.52
N PHE A 94 -32.00 -2.81 -11.65
CA PHE A 94 -30.71 -3.29 -12.14
C PHE A 94 -30.30 -2.54 -13.41
N SER A 95 -29.04 -2.13 -13.48
CA SER A 95 -28.48 -1.47 -14.67
C SER A 95 -27.05 -1.98 -14.93
N PRO A 96 -26.73 -2.50 -16.13
CA PRO A 96 -27.56 -2.58 -17.33
C PRO A 96 -28.62 -3.69 -17.31
N SER A 97 -28.41 -4.77 -16.56
CA SER A 97 -29.34 -5.89 -16.35
C SER A 97 -29.11 -6.51 -14.97
N ASP A 98 -30.05 -7.35 -14.54
CA ASP A 98 -29.96 -8.27 -13.39
C ASP A 98 -29.02 -9.47 -13.63
N THR A 99 -28.77 -9.84 -14.89
CA THR A 99 -27.74 -10.79 -15.30
C THR A 99 -26.44 -10.07 -15.68
N LEU A 100 -25.33 -10.46 -15.06
CA LEU A 100 -24.00 -9.93 -15.31
C LEU A 100 -23.09 -10.99 -15.92
N GLN A 101 -22.52 -10.69 -17.07
CA GLN A 101 -21.49 -11.52 -17.70
C GLN A 101 -20.19 -11.48 -16.89
N ARG A 102 -19.32 -12.45 -17.14
CA ARG A 102 -17.98 -12.45 -16.55
C ARG A 102 -17.25 -11.12 -16.80
N PHE A 103 -16.75 -10.51 -15.71
CA PHE A 103 -16.12 -9.19 -15.64
C PHE A 103 -17.03 -7.98 -15.92
N GLU A 104 -18.34 -8.19 -16.05
CA GLU A 104 -19.30 -7.12 -16.20
C GLU A 104 -19.58 -6.44 -14.85
N ARG A 105 -19.73 -5.11 -14.90
CA ARG A 105 -20.14 -4.30 -13.75
C ARG A 105 -21.60 -3.94 -13.86
N GLY A 106 -22.31 -4.11 -12.76
CA GLY A 106 -23.72 -3.72 -12.60
C GLY A 106 -23.90 -2.68 -11.51
N THR A 107 -25.05 -2.03 -11.54
CA THR A 107 -25.56 -1.18 -10.48
C THR A 107 -26.91 -1.72 -10.02
N VAL A 108 -27.04 -1.97 -8.72
CA VAL A 108 -28.28 -2.35 -8.04
C VAL A 108 -28.77 -1.15 -7.24
N LYS A 109 -29.97 -0.65 -7.54
CA LYS A 109 -30.59 0.45 -6.79
C LYS A 109 -31.75 -0.07 -5.97
N ILE A 110 -31.73 0.19 -4.67
CA ILE A 110 -32.73 -0.27 -3.71
C ILE A 110 -33.37 0.98 -3.09
N PRO A 111 -34.67 1.26 -3.31
CA PRO A 111 -35.37 2.39 -2.74
C PRO A 111 -35.68 2.15 -1.25
N TYR A 112 -34.62 2.07 -0.43
CA TYR A 112 -34.68 1.74 0.98
C TYR A 112 -34.53 3.01 1.85
N PRO A 113 -35.47 3.29 2.77
CA PRO A 113 -35.41 4.46 3.66
C PRO A 113 -34.47 4.20 4.84
N TRP A 114 -33.16 4.22 4.59
CA TRP A 114 -32.14 4.04 5.63
C TRP A 114 -32.15 5.18 6.65
N VAL A 115 -31.64 4.90 7.86
CA VAL A 115 -31.56 5.86 8.96
C VAL A 115 -30.10 6.10 9.32
N GLN A 116 -29.73 7.35 9.53
CA GLN A 116 -28.34 7.71 9.82
C GLN A 116 -27.86 7.04 11.14
N GLY A 117 -26.72 6.35 11.05
CA GLY A 117 -26.07 5.66 12.15
C GLY A 117 -26.49 4.19 12.31
N ASP A 118 -27.55 3.74 11.64
CA ASP A 118 -27.98 2.35 11.71
C ASP A 118 -27.06 1.46 10.87
N PRO A 119 -26.69 0.26 11.35
CA PRO A 119 -26.02 -0.73 10.53
C PRO A 119 -27.03 -1.36 9.55
N HIS A 120 -26.58 -1.64 8.33
CA HIS A 120 -27.39 -2.34 7.33
C HIS A 120 -26.64 -3.51 6.71
N GLU A 121 -27.33 -4.65 6.60
CA GLU A 121 -26.84 -5.82 5.87
C GLU A 121 -27.66 -5.99 4.58
N ILE A 122 -27.00 -5.87 3.43
CA ILE A 122 -27.62 -6.05 2.12
C ILE A 122 -27.21 -7.41 1.55
N LYS A 123 -28.17 -8.28 1.25
CA LYS A 123 -27.90 -9.60 0.64
C LYS A 123 -28.42 -9.64 -0.78
N LEU A 124 -27.55 -10.02 -1.71
CA LEU A 124 -27.87 -10.30 -3.11
C LEU A 124 -27.97 -11.81 -3.27
N ILE A 125 -29.15 -12.30 -3.64
CA ILE A 125 -29.44 -13.73 -3.79
C ILE A 125 -29.53 -14.06 -5.27
N THR A 126 -28.72 -15.01 -5.73
CA THR A 126 -28.70 -15.41 -7.15
C THR A 126 -29.83 -16.38 -7.49
N SER A 127 -30.08 -16.59 -8.78
CA SER A 127 -31.02 -17.61 -9.26
C SER A 127 -30.66 -19.04 -8.82
N ASN A 128 -29.38 -19.28 -8.53
CA ASN A 128 -28.87 -20.55 -8.00
C ASN A 128 -28.87 -20.60 -6.45
N GLY A 129 -29.37 -19.56 -5.79
CA GLY A 129 -29.52 -19.50 -4.33
C GLY A 129 -28.24 -19.17 -3.57
N LEU A 130 -27.19 -18.70 -4.24
CA LEU A 130 -25.99 -18.19 -3.57
C LEU A 130 -26.23 -16.79 -3.04
N ILE A 131 -25.63 -16.48 -1.89
CA ILE A 131 -25.82 -15.21 -1.18
C ILE A 131 -24.50 -14.44 -1.16
N PHE A 132 -24.55 -13.19 -1.61
CA PHE A 132 -23.44 -12.25 -1.54
C PHE A 132 -23.86 -11.06 -0.69
N THR A 133 -23.08 -10.75 0.35
CA THR A 133 -23.42 -9.71 1.32
C THR A 133 -22.60 -8.44 1.08
N GLY A 134 -23.25 -7.29 1.18
CA GLY A 134 -22.61 -6.00 1.38
C GLY A 134 -23.04 -5.44 2.73
N GLU A 135 -22.07 -5.01 3.54
CA GLU A 135 -22.31 -4.48 4.88
C GLU A 135 -22.08 -2.98 4.92
N VAL A 136 -22.92 -2.28 5.68
CA VAL A 136 -22.76 -0.89 6.05
C VAL A 136 -22.75 -0.84 7.57
N ALA A 137 -21.58 -0.67 8.18
CA ALA A 137 -21.44 -0.71 9.64
C ALA A 137 -22.16 0.44 10.35
N ALA A 138 -22.20 1.62 9.73
CA ALA A 138 -22.97 2.77 10.19
C ALA A 138 -23.40 3.63 8.99
N ALA A 139 -24.70 3.68 8.73
CA ALA A 139 -25.23 4.39 7.57
C ALA A 139 -25.01 5.90 7.67
N ALA A 140 -24.40 6.47 6.64
CA ALA A 140 -24.27 7.91 6.47
C ALA A 140 -24.42 8.27 4.99
N ALA A 141 -25.00 9.45 4.73
CA ALA A 141 -25.12 9.96 3.37
C ALA A 141 -23.73 10.00 2.70
N THR A 142 -23.61 9.30 1.57
CA THR A 142 -22.34 9.28 0.82
C THR A 142 -22.04 10.67 0.28
N PRO A 143 -20.87 11.25 0.58
CA PRO A 143 -20.56 12.60 0.14
C PRO A 143 -20.52 12.72 -1.39
N GLU A 144 -21.23 13.70 -1.94
CA GLU A 144 -21.16 14.00 -3.36
C GLU A 144 -19.85 14.74 -3.72
N PRO A 145 -19.15 14.34 -4.79
CA PRO A 145 -17.94 15.03 -5.24
C PRO A 145 -18.23 16.50 -5.59
N ASN A 146 -17.64 17.41 -4.81
CA ASN A 146 -17.73 18.85 -5.06
C ASN A 146 -16.43 19.57 -4.66
N GLY A 147 -16.29 20.84 -5.04
CA GLY A 147 -15.09 21.63 -4.77
C GLY A 147 -14.77 21.83 -3.27
N LYS A 148 -15.80 21.84 -2.42
CA LYS A 148 -15.60 21.92 -0.95
C LYS A 148 -15.00 20.62 -0.43
N LEU A 149 -15.54 19.47 -0.83
CA LEU A 149 -15.05 18.15 -0.44
C LEU A 149 -13.62 17.93 -0.94
N PHE A 150 -13.31 18.35 -2.17
CA PHE A 150 -11.94 18.33 -2.71
C PHE A 150 -10.94 19.06 -1.80
N TRP A 151 -11.29 20.27 -1.33
CA TRP A 151 -10.45 21.02 -0.40
C TRP A 151 -10.39 20.42 1.00
N GLN A 152 -11.48 19.83 1.50
CA GLN A 152 -11.50 19.15 2.79
C GLN A 152 -10.55 17.94 2.79
N TYR A 153 -10.59 17.11 1.75
CA TYR A 153 -9.63 16.01 1.58
C TYR A 153 -8.19 16.49 1.45
N ALA A 154 -7.98 17.61 0.75
CA ALA A 154 -6.64 18.19 0.67
C ALA A 154 -6.11 18.64 2.05
N LEU A 155 -6.99 19.26 2.84
CA LEU A 155 -6.68 19.75 4.17
C LEU A 155 -6.40 18.60 5.15
N ILE A 156 -7.18 17.52 5.06
CA ILE A 156 -6.96 16.29 5.83
C ILE A 156 -5.57 15.72 5.52
N GLY A 157 -5.25 15.48 4.24
CA GLY A 157 -3.94 14.97 3.86
C GLY A 157 -2.79 15.92 4.27
N PHE A 158 -3.02 17.23 4.26
CA PHE A 158 -2.04 18.20 4.75
C PHE A 158 -1.80 18.10 6.27
N TYR A 159 -2.87 17.95 7.06
CA TYR A 159 -2.78 17.80 8.51
C TYR A 159 -2.23 16.44 8.94
N VAL A 160 -2.46 15.39 8.16
CA VAL A 160 -1.96 14.05 8.46
C VAL A 160 -0.55 13.84 7.96
N GLY A 161 -0.17 14.36 6.80
CA GLY A 161 1.17 14.17 6.24
C GLY A 161 2.10 15.34 6.54
N VAL A 162 1.87 16.48 5.87
CA VAL A 162 2.85 17.58 5.79
C VAL A 162 3.14 18.21 7.15
N VAL A 163 2.09 18.50 7.94
CA VAL A 163 2.23 19.16 9.24
C VAL A 163 3.02 18.32 10.24
N PRO A 164 2.64 17.06 10.55
CA PRO A 164 3.32 16.25 11.55
C PRO A 164 4.75 15.90 11.14
N ILE A 165 5.00 15.60 9.86
CA ILE A 165 6.38 15.42 9.39
C ILE A 165 7.20 16.69 9.59
N GLY A 166 6.63 17.86 9.27
CA GLY A 166 7.23 19.16 9.56
C GLY A 166 7.56 19.34 11.05
N LEU A 167 6.63 18.99 11.94
CA LEU A 167 6.84 19.03 13.39
C LEU A 167 7.95 18.07 13.84
N GLY A 168 8.03 16.86 13.28
CA GLY A 168 9.11 15.92 13.53
C GLY A 168 10.47 16.47 13.08
N LEU A 169 10.54 17.08 11.90
CA LEU A 169 11.75 17.73 11.38
C LEU A 169 12.23 18.89 12.28
N MET A 170 11.33 19.57 12.99
CA MET A 170 11.68 20.63 13.95
C MET A 170 12.51 20.13 15.14
N TRP A 171 12.59 18.81 15.37
CA TRP A 171 13.46 18.24 16.40
C TRP A 171 14.95 18.28 16.01
N TYR A 172 15.28 18.58 14.74
CA TYR A 172 16.65 18.65 14.23
C TYR A 172 17.65 19.40 15.15
N PRO A 173 17.37 20.62 15.65
CA PRO A 173 18.32 21.35 16.50
C PRO A 173 18.59 20.67 17.84
N PHE A 174 17.59 19.96 18.37
CA PHE A 174 17.71 19.19 19.61
C PHE A 174 18.54 17.92 19.38
N LEU A 175 18.25 17.18 18.31
CA LEU A 175 18.97 15.95 17.94
C LEU A 175 20.47 16.20 17.68
N ARG A 176 20.84 17.43 17.28
CA ARG A 176 22.22 17.80 17.01
C ARG A 176 23.11 17.91 18.25
N ARG A 177 22.53 17.85 19.45
CA ARG A 177 23.26 17.95 20.73
C ARG A 177 23.86 16.62 21.18
N PHE A 178 23.48 15.50 20.55
CA PHE A 178 23.90 14.16 20.95
C PHE A 178 25.29 13.79 20.42
N SER A 179 25.99 12.92 21.16
CA SER A 179 27.27 12.36 20.73
C SER A 179 27.12 11.41 19.54
N VAL A 180 28.23 11.00 18.90
CA VAL A 180 28.20 10.04 17.78
C VAL A 180 27.50 8.73 18.17
N ARG A 181 27.72 8.22 19.39
CA ARG A 181 27.02 7.04 19.90
C ARG A 181 25.52 7.30 20.09
N GLY A 182 25.15 8.50 20.55
CA GLY A 182 23.76 8.93 20.64
C GLY A 182 23.09 9.04 19.25
N MET A 183 23.81 9.53 18.24
CA MET A 183 23.30 9.55 16.86
C MET A 183 23.07 8.14 16.31
N HIS A 184 23.95 7.17 16.59
CA HIS A 184 23.72 5.77 16.21
C HIS A 184 22.50 5.18 16.93
N ALA A 185 22.29 5.51 18.21
CA ALA A 185 21.10 5.10 18.94
C ALA A 185 19.81 5.72 18.37
N ILE A 186 19.85 7.00 17.96
CA ILE A 186 18.72 7.68 17.29
C ILE A 186 18.42 7.02 15.93
N LEU A 187 19.44 6.73 15.13
CA LEU A 187 19.26 6.03 13.85
C LEU A 187 18.72 4.61 14.05
N ALA A 188 19.17 3.90 15.10
CA ALA A 188 18.64 2.59 15.44
C ALA A 188 17.18 2.69 15.93
N LEU A 189 16.83 3.74 16.68
CA LEU A 189 15.44 4.07 17.02
C LEU A 189 14.61 4.27 15.77
N THR A 190 15.09 5.03 14.77
CA THR A 190 14.41 5.18 13.49
C THR A 190 14.20 3.85 12.78
N VAL A 191 15.20 2.95 12.77
CA VAL A 191 15.03 1.60 12.22
C VAL A 191 13.94 0.82 12.97
N GLY A 192 13.89 0.93 14.31
CA GLY A 192 12.82 0.34 15.11
C GLY A 192 11.43 0.88 14.79
N LEU A 193 11.30 2.20 14.62
CA LEU A 193 10.03 2.84 14.20
C LEU A 193 9.58 2.27 12.85
N LEU A 194 10.46 2.31 11.85
CA LEU A 194 10.17 1.87 10.48
C LEU A 194 9.92 0.35 10.41
N PHE A 195 10.55 -0.45 11.26
CA PHE A 195 10.29 -1.89 11.30
C PHE A 195 8.86 -2.21 11.71
N PHE A 196 8.36 -1.52 12.74
CA PHE A 196 6.95 -1.65 13.12
C PHE A 196 6.04 -1.19 11.97
N LEU A 197 6.37 -0.05 11.37
CA LEU A 197 5.61 0.52 10.24
C LEU A 197 5.47 -0.44 9.07
N VAL A 198 6.52 -1.20 8.73
CA VAL A 198 6.45 -2.24 7.69
C VAL A 198 5.41 -3.30 8.02
N ILE A 199 5.35 -3.74 9.28
CA ILE A 199 4.39 -4.77 9.71
C ILE A 199 2.97 -4.22 9.56
N ASP A 200 2.73 -3.02 10.06
CA ASP A 200 1.45 -2.32 9.98
C ASP A 200 0.99 -2.14 8.52
N THR A 201 1.89 -1.66 7.65
CA THR A 201 1.62 -1.47 6.22
C THR A 201 1.27 -2.78 5.52
N PHE A 202 1.88 -3.90 5.92
CA PHE A 202 1.54 -5.22 5.38
C PHE A 202 0.19 -5.70 5.88
N GLU A 203 -0.14 -5.50 7.16
CA GLU A 203 -1.45 -5.84 7.74
C GLU A 203 -2.57 -5.11 6.99
N GLU A 204 -2.44 -3.79 6.83
CA GLU A 204 -3.38 -2.95 6.08
C GLU A 204 -3.48 -3.39 4.61
N GLY A 205 -2.35 -3.67 3.96
CA GLY A 205 -2.33 -4.16 2.59
C GLY A 205 -3.04 -5.52 2.43
N PHE A 206 -2.92 -6.42 3.40
CA PHE A 206 -3.58 -7.72 3.37
C PHE A 206 -5.07 -7.65 3.67
N GLU A 207 -5.49 -6.72 4.52
CA GLU A 207 -6.90 -6.44 4.77
C GLU A 207 -7.60 -5.91 3.50
N MET A 208 -6.99 -4.93 2.82
CA MET A 208 -7.50 -4.48 1.52
C MET A 208 -7.46 -5.59 0.46
N ALA A 209 -6.46 -6.47 0.52
CA ALA A 209 -6.34 -7.59 -0.39
C ALA A 209 -7.42 -8.68 -0.19
N SER A 210 -7.97 -8.84 1.02
CA SER A 210 -9.06 -9.79 1.25
C SER A 210 -10.39 -9.30 0.71
N GLU A 211 -10.60 -7.98 0.69
CA GLU A 211 -11.79 -7.34 0.10
C GLU A 211 -11.70 -7.26 -1.44
N ALA A 212 -10.48 -7.24 -1.99
CA ALA A 212 -10.28 -7.18 -3.43
C ALA A 212 -10.84 -8.41 -4.18
N PRO A 213 -11.40 -8.23 -5.39
CA PRO A 213 -11.88 -9.35 -6.21
C PRO A 213 -10.78 -10.41 -6.40
N GLY A 214 -11.10 -11.68 -6.12
CA GLY A 214 -10.13 -12.79 -6.08
C GLY A 214 -9.33 -12.99 -7.37
N LEU A 215 -9.86 -12.51 -8.50
CA LEU A 215 -9.20 -12.44 -9.81
C LEU A 215 -7.81 -11.80 -9.77
N PHE A 216 -7.62 -10.78 -8.93
CA PHE A 216 -6.38 -10.00 -8.89
C PHE A 216 -5.33 -10.57 -7.95
N GLN A 217 -5.65 -11.67 -7.23
CA GLN A 217 -4.78 -12.25 -6.20
C GLN A 217 -4.22 -11.17 -5.26
N GLY A 218 -5.11 -10.45 -4.55
CA GLY A 218 -4.76 -9.26 -3.77
C GLY A 218 -3.51 -9.46 -2.89
N THR A 219 -3.41 -10.59 -2.17
CA THR A 219 -2.24 -10.91 -1.33
C THR A 219 -0.95 -11.00 -2.15
N GLY A 220 -1.02 -11.61 -3.33
CA GLY A 220 0.10 -11.67 -4.28
C GLY A 220 0.48 -10.29 -4.79
N LEU A 221 -0.50 -9.41 -4.99
CA LEU A 221 -0.28 -8.03 -5.43
C LEU A 221 0.45 -7.18 -4.39
N VAL A 222 0.13 -7.36 -3.10
CA VAL A 222 0.85 -6.73 -1.98
C VAL A 222 2.33 -7.15 -1.98
N TRP A 223 2.60 -8.46 -2.03
CA TRP A 223 3.98 -8.97 -2.07
C TRP A 223 4.74 -8.53 -3.32
N PHE A 224 4.08 -8.54 -4.47
CA PHE A 224 4.65 -8.10 -5.73
C PHE A 224 5.00 -6.61 -5.71
N GLY A 225 4.09 -5.76 -5.21
CA GLY A 225 4.32 -4.34 -4.99
C GLY A 225 5.51 -4.08 -4.06
N ALA A 226 5.56 -4.78 -2.93
CA ALA A 226 6.64 -4.66 -1.95
C ALA A 226 8.00 -5.05 -2.52
N LEU A 227 8.08 -6.21 -3.17
CA LEU A 227 9.32 -6.71 -3.74
C LEU A 227 9.83 -5.80 -4.86
N LEU A 228 8.99 -5.44 -5.83
CA LEU A 228 9.40 -4.61 -6.95
C LEU A 228 9.77 -3.20 -6.52
N SER A 229 8.99 -2.58 -5.62
CA SER A 229 9.29 -1.26 -5.08
C SER A 229 10.64 -1.25 -4.36
N CYS A 230 10.87 -2.22 -3.46
CA CYS A 230 12.13 -2.35 -2.73
C CYS A 230 13.32 -2.53 -3.69
N LEU A 231 13.24 -3.48 -4.62
CA LEU A 231 14.31 -3.76 -5.57
C LEU A 231 14.57 -2.58 -6.52
N PHE A 232 13.51 -1.93 -7.00
CA PHE A 232 13.61 -0.75 -7.85
C PHE A 232 14.34 0.38 -7.13
N LEU A 233 13.95 0.70 -5.90
CA LEU A 233 14.58 1.76 -5.10
C LEU A 233 16.05 1.42 -4.76
N ILE A 234 16.37 0.15 -4.48
CA ILE A 234 17.75 -0.31 -4.32
C ILE A 234 18.55 -0.12 -5.63
N ALA A 235 17.98 -0.50 -6.77
CA ALA A 235 18.64 -0.39 -8.08
C ALA A 235 18.91 1.08 -8.47
N VAL A 236 17.93 1.95 -8.24
CA VAL A 236 18.05 3.40 -8.42
C VAL A 236 19.15 3.95 -7.51
N ASP A 237 19.20 3.51 -6.24
CA ASP A 237 20.21 3.98 -5.32
C ASP A 237 21.64 3.59 -5.76
N GLN A 238 21.85 2.31 -6.08
CA GLN A 238 23.16 1.82 -6.50
C GLN A 238 23.63 2.46 -7.82
N SER A 239 22.71 2.74 -8.74
CA SER A 239 23.01 3.42 -10.00
C SER A 239 23.43 4.88 -9.78
N ASN A 240 22.81 5.56 -8.82
CA ASN A 240 23.16 6.93 -8.45
C ASN A 240 24.44 7.01 -7.59
N GLU A 241 24.80 5.96 -6.82
CA GLU A 241 26.09 5.89 -6.11
C GLU A 241 27.28 5.82 -7.09
N ARG A 242 27.12 5.15 -8.24
CA ARG A 242 28.19 5.04 -9.26
C ARG A 242 28.48 6.36 -10.00
N LYS A 243 27.54 7.30 -10.03
CA LYS A 243 27.65 8.55 -10.81
C LYS A 243 28.17 9.76 -10.02
N LEU A 244 28.08 9.77 -8.69
CA LEU A 244 28.46 10.93 -7.87
C LEU A 244 29.49 10.55 -6.79
N SER A 245 30.68 11.12 -6.91
CA SER A 245 31.85 10.94 -6.03
C SER A 245 32.00 12.04 -4.96
N SER A 246 30.91 12.68 -4.49
CA SER A 246 31.00 13.76 -3.50
C SER A 246 30.41 13.39 -2.14
N SER A 247 31.26 13.41 -1.12
CA SER A 247 30.92 13.13 0.29
C SER A 247 30.11 14.24 0.97
N SER A 248 30.02 15.43 0.39
CA SER A 248 29.40 16.60 1.01
C SER A 248 27.87 16.65 0.98
N LEU A 249 27.21 15.68 0.32
CA LEU A 249 25.75 15.61 0.17
C LEU A 249 25.14 14.29 0.69
N GLU A 250 25.91 13.48 1.43
CA GLU A 250 25.49 12.14 1.85
C GLU A 250 24.25 12.18 2.76
N GLY A 251 24.22 13.07 3.77
CA GLY A 251 23.10 13.22 4.70
C GLY A 251 21.81 13.67 4.01
N ARG A 252 21.86 14.76 3.23
CA ARG A 252 20.72 15.22 2.42
C ARG A 252 20.20 14.17 1.44
N ARG A 253 21.09 13.43 0.77
CA ARG A 253 20.70 12.38 -0.17
C ARG A 253 19.97 11.25 0.55
N VAL A 254 20.49 10.79 1.69
CA VAL A 254 19.82 9.78 2.50
C VAL A 254 18.47 10.30 2.99
N SER A 255 18.39 11.53 3.49
CA SER A 255 17.14 12.13 3.97
C SER A 255 16.08 12.26 2.88
N ASN A 256 16.46 12.62 1.64
CA ASN A 256 15.55 12.64 0.51
C ASN A 256 15.00 11.23 0.19
N LYS A 257 15.84 10.18 0.25
CA LYS A 257 15.38 8.81 0.04
C LYS A 257 14.39 8.38 1.13
N ILE A 258 14.72 8.66 2.39
CA ILE A 258 13.82 8.40 3.52
C ILE A 258 12.50 9.13 3.27
N ALA A 259 12.53 10.42 2.97
CA ALA A 259 11.34 11.21 2.71
C ALA A 259 10.52 10.69 1.52
N THR A 260 11.16 10.22 0.43
CA THR A 260 10.44 9.61 -0.70
C THR A 260 9.80 8.27 -0.33
N GLY A 261 10.51 7.41 0.40
CA GLY A 261 9.97 6.12 0.83
C GLY A 261 8.79 6.28 1.79
N ILE A 262 8.95 7.19 2.76
CA ILE A 262 7.89 7.59 3.68
C ILE A 262 6.72 8.21 2.91
N GLY A 263 6.96 9.12 1.96
CA GLY A 263 5.87 9.68 1.16
C GLY A 263 5.07 8.66 0.35
N LEU A 264 5.69 7.57 -0.13
CA LEU A 264 4.93 6.50 -0.75
C LEU A 264 4.05 5.73 0.25
N HIS A 265 4.47 5.62 1.50
CA HIS A 265 3.65 5.07 2.58
C HIS A 265 2.51 6.02 2.97
N ASN A 266 2.78 7.32 3.18
CA ASN A 266 1.74 8.31 3.48
C ASN A 266 0.70 8.46 2.37
N PHE A 267 1.03 8.10 1.13
CA PHE A 267 0.02 7.97 0.07
C PHE A 267 -1.03 6.90 0.42
N GLY A 268 -0.61 5.75 0.95
CA GLY A 268 -1.49 4.68 1.43
C GLY A 268 -2.36 5.12 2.63
N GLU A 269 -1.77 5.80 3.61
CA GLU A 269 -2.51 6.41 4.73
C GLU A 269 -3.61 7.36 4.23
N GLY A 270 -3.24 8.24 3.29
CA GLY A 270 -4.19 9.15 2.66
C GLY A 270 -5.31 8.37 1.96
N LEU A 271 -4.98 7.29 1.25
CA LEU A 271 -5.96 6.44 0.58
C LEU A 271 -6.97 5.85 1.57
N ALA A 272 -6.50 5.30 2.70
CA ALA A 272 -7.35 4.72 3.73
C ALA A 272 -8.25 5.78 4.42
N ILE A 273 -7.70 6.97 4.71
CA ILE A 273 -8.52 8.06 5.27
C ILE A 273 -9.58 8.51 4.26
N GLY A 274 -9.17 8.74 3.02
CA GLY A 274 -10.08 9.16 1.95
C GLY A 274 -11.20 8.16 1.72
N SER A 275 -10.89 6.86 1.72
CA SER A 275 -11.88 5.80 1.54
C SER A 275 -12.86 5.72 2.70
N ALA A 276 -12.38 5.76 3.95
CA ALA A 276 -13.22 5.76 5.14
C ALA A 276 -14.26 6.90 5.10
N PHE A 277 -13.85 8.12 4.74
CA PHE A 277 -14.80 9.22 4.56
C PHE A 277 -15.72 9.05 3.34
N ALA A 278 -15.25 8.43 2.26
CA ALA A 278 -16.05 8.19 1.07
C ALA A 278 -17.16 7.16 1.29
N VAL A 279 -16.98 6.20 2.21
CA VAL A 279 -18.03 5.23 2.60
C VAL A 279 -18.87 5.70 3.78
N GLY A 280 -18.62 6.91 4.30
CA GLY A 280 -19.41 7.50 5.39
C GLY A 280 -18.93 7.13 6.80
N GLU A 281 -17.83 6.39 6.94
CA GLU A 281 -17.25 5.97 8.21
C GLU A 281 -16.41 7.08 8.86
N ALA A 282 -17.07 8.17 9.25
CA ALA A 282 -16.39 9.35 9.81
C ALA A 282 -15.62 9.06 11.10
N ALA A 283 -16.09 8.11 11.92
CA ALA A 283 -15.41 7.69 13.13
C ALA A 283 -14.08 6.99 12.82
N LEU A 284 -14.09 6.02 11.88
CA LEU A 284 -12.87 5.37 11.38
C LEU A 284 -11.92 6.40 10.77
N GLY A 285 -12.41 7.26 9.87
CA GLY A 285 -11.60 8.30 9.25
C GLY A 285 -10.94 9.25 10.26
N THR A 286 -11.66 9.65 11.32
CA THR A 286 -11.13 10.50 12.39
C THR A 286 -10.06 9.79 13.22
N PHE A 287 -10.32 8.53 13.56
CA PHE A 287 -9.38 7.67 14.26
C PHE A 287 -8.08 7.49 13.48
N LEU A 288 -8.17 7.21 12.17
CA LEU A 288 -7.03 7.10 11.27
C LEU A 288 -6.25 8.42 11.22
N ILE A 289 -6.92 9.56 11.09
CA ILE A 289 -6.28 10.88 11.12
C ILE A 289 -5.45 11.07 12.40
N ILE A 290 -6.00 10.76 13.57
CA ILE A 290 -5.30 10.96 14.85
C ILE A 290 -4.07 10.05 14.93
N GLY A 291 -4.26 8.76 14.63
CA GLY A 291 -3.17 7.80 14.70
C GLY A 291 -2.05 8.08 13.73
N PHE A 292 -2.40 8.38 12.48
CA PHE A 292 -1.42 8.69 11.46
C PHE A 292 -0.72 10.02 11.74
N THR A 293 -1.43 11.03 12.24
CA THR A 293 -0.78 12.28 12.67
C THR A 293 0.29 12.02 13.74
N LEU A 294 -0.01 11.18 14.74
CA LEU A 294 0.95 10.86 15.79
C LEU A 294 2.16 10.09 15.27
N HIS A 295 1.97 9.09 14.40
CA HIS A 295 3.11 8.35 13.85
C HIS A 295 3.99 9.24 12.95
N ASN A 296 3.41 10.19 12.21
CA ASN A 296 4.10 11.00 11.20
C ASN A 296 5.03 12.03 11.84
N ILE A 297 4.76 12.42 13.08
CA ILE A 297 5.70 13.21 13.88
C ILE A 297 6.99 12.42 14.13
N THR A 298 6.89 11.14 14.46
CA THR A 298 8.07 10.31 14.74
C THR A 298 8.88 10.01 13.48
N GLU A 299 8.23 9.95 12.33
CA GLU A 299 8.88 9.80 11.03
C GLU A 299 9.71 11.01 10.62
N GLY A 300 9.21 12.23 10.89
CA GLY A 300 9.97 13.46 10.66
C GLY A 300 11.30 13.49 11.43
N VAL A 301 11.35 12.88 12.63
CA VAL A 301 12.59 12.69 13.40
C VAL A 301 13.56 11.76 12.65
N GLY A 302 13.04 10.68 12.06
CA GLY A 302 13.80 9.76 11.23
C GLY A 302 14.40 10.40 9.98
N ILE A 303 13.64 11.26 9.30
CA ILE A 303 14.11 12.04 8.14
C ILE A 303 15.20 13.05 8.56
N ALA A 304 15.10 13.63 9.76
CA ALA A 304 16.08 14.59 10.26
C ALA A 304 17.43 13.95 10.65
N ALA A 305 17.43 12.68 11.04
CA ALA A 305 18.61 12.02 11.64
C ALA A 305 19.86 11.99 10.72
N PRO A 306 19.78 11.72 9.40
CA PRO A 306 20.94 11.80 8.53
C PRO A 306 21.45 13.23 8.29
N LEU A 307 20.62 14.25 8.50
CA LEU A 307 21.01 15.66 8.34
C LEU A 307 21.88 16.18 9.48
N LEU A 308 22.03 15.46 10.58
CA LEU A 308 22.71 15.96 11.80
C LEU A 308 24.17 16.37 11.56
N LYS A 309 24.82 15.72 10.58
CA LYS A 309 26.18 16.01 10.12
C LYS A 309 26.25 17.20 9.14
N ASP A 310 25.13 17.58 8.54
CA ASP A 310 25.02 18.65 7.55
C ASP A 310 24.65 20.00 8.20
N ARG A 311 24.65 21.07 7.39
CA ARG A 311 24.05 22.37 7.73
C ARG A 311 22.95 22.72 6.70
N PRO A 312 21.80 22.05 6.75
CA PRO A 312 20.68 22.33 5.85
C PRO A 312 20.10 23.72 6.09
N ASN A 313 19.55 24.33 5.04
CA ASN A 313 18.75 25.56 5.16
C ASN A 313 17.29 25.20 5.43
N TRP A 314 16.47 26.18 5.85
CA TRP A 314 15.05 25.96 6.13
C TRP A 314 14.28 25.40 4.93
N LYS A 315 14.66 25.77 3.71
CA LYS A 315 14.06 25.25 2.46
C LYS A 315 14.21 23.74 2.35
N THR A 316 15.32 23.19 2.81
CA THR A 316 15.55 21.73 2.82
C THR A 316 14.49 21.03 3.66
N PHE A 317 14.15 21.56 4.85
CA PHE A 317 13.12 20.98 5.71
C PHE A 317 11.73 21.09 5.10
N VAL A 318 11.39 22.23 4.48
CA VAL A 318 10.11 22.38 3.77
C VAL A 318 10.01 21.41 2.60
N THR A 319 11.06 21.25 1.80
CA THR A 319 11.08 20.28 0.71
C THR A 319 10.93 18.85 1.22
N LEU A 320 11.62 18.47 2.30
CA LEU A 320 11.48 17.14 2.89
C LEU A 320 10.08 16.88 3.43
N ALA A 321 9.48 17.86 4.12
CA ALA A 321 8.11 17.77 4.61
C ALA A 321 7.09 17.63 3.48
N LEU A 322 7.30 18.31 2.34
CA LEU A 322 6.42 18.19 1.17
C LEU A 322 6.62 16.87 0.42
N ILE A 323 7.86 16.37 0.31
CA ILE A 323 8.13 15.08 -0.35
C ILE A 323 7.53 13.93 0.45
N ALA A 324 7.68 13.95 1.78
CA ALA A 324 7.16 12.90 2.65
C ALA A 324 5.67 13.07 2.94
N GLY A 325 5.18 14.28 3.24
CA GLY A 325 3.78 14.46 3.63
C GLY A 325 2.83 14.81 2.49
N GLY A 326 3.33 15.39 1.39
CA GLY A 326 2.50 15.80 0.26
C GLY A 326 1.72 14.66 -0.40
N PRO A 327 2.29 13.45 -0.55
CA PRO A 327 1.56 12.31 -1.10
C PRO A 327 0.30 11.92 -0.32
N ALA A 328 0.19 12.20 0.99
CA ALA A 328 -1.03 11.96 1.75
C ALA A 328 -2.24 12.74 1.21
N ILE A 329 -2.01 13.95 0.68
CA ILE A 329 -3.03 14.77 0.02
C ILE A 329 -3.56 14.05 -1.23
N ILE A 330 -2.64 13.52 -2.03
CA ILE A 330 -2.97 12.79 -3.25
C ILE A 330 -3.68 11.48 -2.91
N GLY A 331 -3.21 10.78 -1.86
CA GLY A 331 -3.84 9.59 -1.31
C GLY A 331 -5.28 9.86 -0.87
N THR A 332 -5.51 10.93 -0.11
CA THR A 332 -6.86 11.30 0.38
C THR A 332 -7.82 11.61 -0.75
N TRP A 333 -7.35 12.25 -1.83
CA TRP A 333 -8.17 12.40 -3.03
C TRP A 333 -8.42 11.08 -3.76
N ALA A 334 -7.39 10.26 -3.93
CA ALA A 334 -7.52 8.97 -4.61
C ALA A 334 -8.48 8.05 -3.86
N GLY A 335 -8.37 7.93 -2.53
CA GLY A 335 -9.26 7.14 -1.70
C GLY A 335 -10.66 7.75 -1.62
N GLY A 336 -10.73 9.07 -1.59
CA GLY A 336 -11.99 9.81 -1.52
C GLY A 336 -12.85 9.73 -2.78
N PHE A 337 -12.23 9.65 -3.97
CA PHE A 337 -12.94 9.78 -5.25
C PHE A 337 -12.81 8.55 -6.17
N ILE A 338 -11.74 7.77 -6.03
CA ILE A 338 -11.34 6.69 -6.94
C ILE A 338 -11.02 5.41 -6.15
N PHE A 339 -11.78 5.15 -5.09
CA PHE A 339 -11.53 3.99 -4.23
C PHE A 339 -11.62 2.67 -5.00
N ASN A 340 -10.66 1.79 -4.74
CA ASN A 340 -10.58 0.44 -5.29
C ASN A 340 -9.64 -0.40 -4.40
N ASP A 341 -10.16 -1.47 -3.78
CA ASP A 341 -9.41 -2.32 -2.84
C ASP A 341 -8.17 -2.97 -3.47
N THR A 342 -8.25 -3.32 -4.76
CA THR A 342 -7.12 -3.90 -5.50
C THR A 342 -5.97 -2.89 -5.63
N LEU A 343 -6.30 -1.64 -5.95
CA LEU A 343 -5.29 -0.58 -6.02
C LEU A 343 -4.75 -0.25 -4.62
N ALA A 344 -5.62 -0.22 -3.60
CA ALA A 344 -5.21 -0.02 -2.23
C ALA A 344 -4.17 -1.06 -1.78
N ALA A 345 -4.47 -2.35 -1.97
CA ALA A 345 -3.56 -3.45 -1.69
C ALA A 345 -2.21 -3.30 -2.41
N LEU A 346 -2.22 -2.94 -3.70
CA LEU A 346 -0.99 -2.68 -4.45
C LEU A 346 -0.17 -1.53 -3.86
N PHE A 347 -0.81 -0.40 -3.54
CA PHE A 347 -0.11 0.78 -3.02
C PHE A 347 0.45 0.57 -1.61
N PHE A 348 -0.28 -0.14 -0.73
CA PHE A 348 0.27 -0.58 0.56
C PHE A 348 1.49 -1.49 0.37
N GLY A 349 1.41 -2.45 -0.56
CA GLY A 349 2.57 -3.25 -0.96
C GLY A 349 3.76 -2.39 -1.39
N ILE A 350 3.55 -1.45 -2.31
CA ILE A 350 4.60 -0.51 -2.78
C ILE A 350 5.21 0.29 -1.61
N GLY A 351 4.37 0.78 -0.69
CA GLY A 351 4.78 1.49 0.52
C GLY A 351 5.65 0.62 1.44
N ALA A 352 5.21 -0.60 1.75
CA ALA A 352 5.96 -1.55 2.58
C ALA A 352 7.35 -1.85 1.98
N GLY A 353 7.40 -2.06 0.65
CA GLY A 353 8.64 -2.21 -0.10
C GLY A 353 9.59 -1.01 0.01
N ALA A 354 9.04 0.20 -0.06
CA ALA A 354 9.82 1.43 0.08
C ALA A 354 10.40 1.59 1.49
N ILE A 355 9.62 1.30 2.54
CA ILE A 355 10.09 1.36 3.92
C ILE A 355 11.18 0.31 4.17
N LEU A 356 11.00 -0.92 3.68
CA LEU A 356 12.03 -1.97 3.76
C LEU A 356 13.36 -1.52 3.14
N GLN A 357 13.28 -0.83 1.99
CA GLN A 357 14.48 -0.26 1.35
C GLN A 357 15.14 0.80 2.23
N VAL A 358 14.35 1.64 2.91
CA VAL A 358 14.88 2.67 3.82
C VAL A 358 15.55 2.04 5.05
N ILE A 359 14.93 1.02 5.65
CA ILE A 359 15.53 0.24 6.75
C ILE A 359 16.90 -0.29 6.33
N TYR A 360 16.99 -0.85 5.13
CA TYR A 360 18.24 -1.33 4.56
C TYR A 360 19.29 -0.21 4.45
N VAL A 361 18.91 0.97 3.94
CA VAL A 361 19.83 2.12 3.79
C VAL A 361 20.35 2.62 5.15
N ILE A 362 19.47 2.81 6.13
CA ILE A 362 19.87 3.31 7.45
C ILE A 362 20.75 2.28 8.17
N SER A 363 20.36 1.00 8.11
CA SER A 363 21.15 -0.09 8.69
C SER A 363 22.55 -0.16 8.07
N LYS A 364 22.65 -0.09 6.73
CA LYS A 364 23.93 -0.03 6.01
C LYS A 364 24.76 1.19 6.42
N MET A 365 24.14 2.34 6.67
CA MET A 365 24.82 3.55 7.12
C MET A 365 25.40 3.39 8.54
N ILE A 366 24.64 2.81 9.48
CA ILE A 366 25.13 2.50 10.84
C ILE A 366 26.32 1.53 10.77
N LEU A 367 26.22 0.47 9.97
CA LEU A 367 27.28 -0.52 9.79
C LEU A 367 28.57 0.14 9.26
N LYS A 368 28.49 0.88 8.15
CA LYS A 368 29.63 1.56 7.52
C LYS A 368 30.31 2.58 8.44
N GLU A 369 29.53 3.40 9.14
CA GLU A 369 30.09 4.43 10.05
C GLU A 369 30.72 3.79 11.30
N SER A 370 30.14 2.69 11.79
CA SER A 370 30.69 1.94 12.93
C SER A 370 32.04 1.32 12.57
N GLU A 371 32.15 0.69 11.39
CA GLU A 371 33.40 0.16 10.86
C GLU A 371 34.47 1.26 10.71
N LYS A 372 34.12 2.39 10.08
CA LYS A 372 35.02 3.54 9.89
C LYS A 372 35.59 4.10 11.19
N ARG A 373 34.85 3.97 12.29
CA ARG A 373 35.23 4.50 13.61
C ARG A 373 35.73 3.44 14.59
N GLY A 374 35.81 2.17 14.19
CA GLY A 374 36.16 1.06 15.09
C GLY A 374 35.17 0.86 16.23
N LEU A 375 33.89 1.20 16.04
CA LEU A 375 32.81 0.98 17.01
C LEU A 375 32.10 -0.35 16.71
N SER A 376 31.55 -0.99 17.74
CA SER A 376 30.66 -2.14 17.52
C SER A 376 29.37 -1.69 16.81
N PRO A 377 29.00 -2.28 15.66
CA PRO A 377 27.78 -1.91 14.95
C PRO A 377 26.51 -2.26 15.74
N VAL A 378 26.58 -3.31 16.57
CA VAL A 378 25.51 -3.68 17.51
C VAL A 378 26.03 -3.40 18.92
N SER A 379 25.48 -2.38 19.56
CA SER A 379 25.78 -1.99 20.94
C SER A 379 24.49 -1.96 21.75
N TRP A 380 24.58 -2.02 23.08
CA TRP A 380 23.42 -1.89 23.97
C TRP A 380 22.62 -0.60 23.73
N LEU A 381 23.30 0.49 23.35
CA LEU A 381 22.65 1.74 23.00
C LEU A 381 21.84 1.63 21.69
N ASN A 382 22.38 0.94 20.68
CA ASN A 382 21.66 0.73 19.42
C ASN A 382 20.47 -0.23 19.62
N PHE A 383 20.65 -1.30 20.38
CA PHE A 383 19.57 -2.21 20.75
C PHE A 383 18.47 -1.51 21.53
N GLY A 384 18.86 -0.70 22.53
CA GLY A 384 17.92 0.12 23.30
C GLY A 384 17.18 1.12 22.43
N GLY A 385 17.87 1.78 21.50
CA GLY A 385 17.26 2.66 20.50
C GLY A 385 16.22 1.93 19.64
N LEU A 386 16.62 0.82 19.00
CA LEU A 386 15.73 0.02 18.15
C LEU A 386 14.51 -0.49 18.91
N THR A 387 14.70 -1.04 20.11
CA THR A 387 13.61 -1.54 20.95
C THR A 387 12.69 -0.40 21.39
N ALA A 388 13.24 0.76 21.74
CA ALA A 388 12.45 1.94 22.08
C ALA A 388 11.64 2.43 20.86
N GLY A 389 12.20 2.40 19.66
CA GLY A 389 11.45 2.71 18.43
C GLY A 389 10.25 1.80 18.25
N ILE A 390 10.45 0.48 18.31
CA ILE A 390 9.35 -0.49 18.21
C ILE A 390 8.30 -0.26 19.31
N LEU A 391 8.74 -0.04 20.55
CA LEU A 391 7.83 0.21 21.69
C LEU A 391 7.06 1.51 21.53
N ILE A 392 7.69 2.59 21.06
CA ILE A 392 7.01 3.87 20.81
C ILE A 392 5.90 3.64 19.79
N MET A 393 6.21 3.00 18.66
CA MET A 393 5.21 2.74 17.61
C MET A 393 4.09 1.82 18.09
N TYR A 394 4.43 0.76 18.81
CA TYR A 394 3.45 -0.17 19.36
C TYR A 394 2.52 0.53 20.37
N VAL A 395 3.07 1.36 21.26
CA VAL A 395 2.26 2.14 22.22
C VAL A 395 1.40 3.17 21.50
N THR A 396 1.92 3.87 20.48
CA THR A 396 1.10 4.80 19.70
C THR A 396 -0.01 4.06 18.96
N ALA A 397 0.26 2.90 18.36
CA ALA A 397 -0.75 2.08 17.70
C ALA A 397 -1.82 1.58 18.68
N LEU A 398 -1.43 1.19 19.90
CA LEU A 398 -2.36 0.83 20.96
C LEU A 398 -3.22 2.01 21.41
N MET A 399 -2.62 3.18 21.63
CA MET A 399 -3.37 4.38 22.04
C MET A 399 -4.32 4.88 20.96
N VAL A 400 -4.10 4.49 19.72
CA VAL A 400 -5.01 4.78 18.62
C VAL A 400 -6.14 3.76 18.65
N LYS A 401 -5.90 2.45 18.78
CA LYS A 401 -6.92 1.37 18.84
C LYS A 401 -7.97 1.45 19.96
N PHE A 402 -7.90 2.40 20.87
CA PHE A 402 -8.88 2.65 21.95
C PHE A 402 -9.29 4.12 21.98
#